data_AF-A0A7U9N4B8-F1
#
_entry.id   AF-A0A7U9N4B8-F1
#
_cell.length_a   1.000
_cell.length_b   1.000
_cell.length_c   1.000
_cell.angle_alpha   90.00
_cell.angle_beta   90.00
_cell.angle_gamma   90.00
#
_symmetry.space_group_name_H-M   'P 1'
#
loop_
_entity.id
_entity.type
_entity.pdbx_description
1 polymer ?
#
loop_
_entity_poly.entity_id
_entity_poly.type
_entity_poly.pdbx_seq_one_letter_code
_entity_poly.pdbx_strand_id
1 'polypeptide(L)'
;MRVGINCGHTVSGPGSGTNGLIAESEHTRRVGHVLMELLKERGIEAVDCTVDRAQSQKQYLMEVAAVANNQELDWFISIHFNASIMHTGQGVEVFTYDGRQYKEALCICSNLANLGFINRGIKKGNHLYVIRGTKAKAMLVEVCFCDNQEDVDTYGRAGGEDAAAKAIADGICGSGETDNLSFEEYVGQIAQKDWEERRIMLPSVVAAQAIKESARGTSELAQKANALFGIKKNGWTGRIYIKEAVEQREDGSYYTVDQTQWRAYESWEQSILDHNDYIATRRMEGSRRLRYESVIGCENYVLACQHLQECGYATALNYAESLINDYIEKYNLIRFDNP
;
A
#
# COMPACT_ATOMS: atom_id res chain seq x y z
N MET A 1 -14.05 -8.72 -12.01
CA MET A 1 -13.14 -9.06 -10.92
C MET A 1 -13.71 -10.28 -10.20
N ARG A 2 -12.88 -11.27 -9.87
CA ARG A 2 -13.25 -12.48 -9.13
C ARG A 2 -12.39 -12.59 -7.87
N VAL A 3 -13.03 -12.66 -6.71
CA VAL A 3 -12.37 -12.58 -5.40
C VAL A 3 -12.70 -13.83 -4.59
N GLY A 4 -11.67 -14.56 -4.14
CA GLY A 4 -11.82 -15.65 -3.20
C GLY A 4 -11.79 -15.14 -1.77
N ILE A 5 -12.80 -15.45 -0.97
CA ILE A 5 -12.90 -15.09 0.44
C ILE A 5 -12.70 -16.33 1.29
N ASN A 6 -11.70 -16.33 2.15
CA ASN A 6 -11.52 -17.36 3.18
C ASN A 6 -11.93 -16.78 4.53
N CYS A 7 -13.01 -17.29 5.12
CA CYS A 7 -13.29 -17.07 6.53
C CYS A 7 -12.26 -17.90 7.31
N GLY A 8 -11.28 -17.24 7.90
CA GLY A 8 -10.18 -17.90 8.57
C GLY A 8 -10.67 -18.92 9.60
N HIS A 9 -9.90 -20.00 9.72
CA HIS A 9 -10.07 -21.10 10.68
C HIS A 9 -11.19 -22.09 10.37
N THR A 10 -11.03 -23.30 10.90
CA THR A 10 -12.08 -24.31 10.95
C THR A 10 -13.13 -23.96 12.00
N VAL A 11 -14.32 -24.58 11.93
CA VAL A 11 -15.39 -24.36 12.93
C VAL A 11 -14.97 -24.88 14.31
N SER A 12 -14.17 -25.93 14.35
CA SER A 12 -13.72 -26.58 15.58
C SER A 12 -12.55 -27.52 15.30
N GLY A 13 -11.76 -27.83 16.33
CA GLY A 13 -10.65 -28.78 16.21
C GLY A 13 -9.40 -28.15 15.59
N PRO A 14 -8.58 -28.92 14.86
CA PRO A 14 -7.37 -28.38 14.25
C PRO A 14 -7.67 -27.18 13.33
N GLY A 15 -6.99 -26.06 13.58
CA GLY A 15 -7.19 -24.83 12.83
C GLY A 15 -8.36 -23.97 13.29
N SER A 16 -8.92 -24.13 14.48
CA SER A 16 -10.10 -23.37 14.93
C SER A 16 -9.83 -21.93 15.41
N GLY A 17 -8.59 -21.45 15.28
CA GLY A 17 -8.20 -20.11 15.73
C GLY A 17 -8.24 -19.90 17.23
N THR A 18 -8.25 -18.64 17.63
CA THR A 18 -8.24 -18.21 19.03
C THR A 18 -9.65 -18.02 19.58
N ASN A 19 -9.88 -18.47 20.82
CA ASN A 19 -11.07 -18.12 21.60
C ASN A 19 -10.69 -17.05 22.62
N GLY A 20 -10.86 -15.78 22.24
CA GLY A 20 -10.62 -14.61 23.09
C GLY A 20 -11.89 -14.15 23.80
N LEU A 21 -12.05 -12.83 23.90
CA LEU A 21 -13.30 -12.21 24.33
C LEU A 21 -14.43 -12.47 23.33
N ILE A 22 -14.07 -12.60 22.05
CA ILE A 22 -14.89 -13.15 20.98
C ILE A 22 -14.17 -14.34 20.32
N ALA A 23 -14.93 -15.30 19.80
CA ALA A 23 -14.36 -16.45 19.10
C ALA A 23 -13.94 -16.06 17.67
N GLU A 24 -12.65 -16.15 17.37
CA GLU A 24 -12.11 -15.73 16.08
C GLU A 24 -12.81 -16.46 14.92
N SER A 25 -12.89 -17.80 14.97
CA SER A 25 -13.50 -18.62 13.91
C SER A 25 -14.99 -18.31 13.66
N GLU A 26 -15.71 -17.79 14.65
CA GLU A 26 -17.09 -17.34 14.49
C GLU A 26 -17.15 -15.98 13.80
N HIS A 27 -16.35 -15.02 14.27
CA HIS A 27 -16.37 -13.65 13.75
C HIS A 27 -15.76 -13.52 12.36
N THR A 28 -14.77 -14.34 11.99
CA THR A 28 -14.27 -14.41 10.61
C THR A 28 -15.38 -14.82 9.64
N ARG A 29 -16.25 -15.78 10.04
CA ARG A 29 -17.40 -16.22 9.25
C ARG A 29 -18.47 -15.13 9.16
N ARG A 30 -18.82 -14.48 10.26
CA ARG A 30 -19.78 -13.37 10.28
C ARG A 30 -19.37 -12.26 9.30
N VAL A 31 -18.13 -11.78 9.41
CA VAL A 31 -17.58 -10.76 8.50
C VAL A 31 -17.51 -11.28 7.06
N GLY A 32 -16.97 -12.48 6.84
CA GLY A 32 -16.76 -13.03 5.51
C GLY A 32 -18.07 -13.28 4.74
N HIS A 33 -19.13 -13.73 5.41
CA HIS A 33 -20.44 -13.90 4.78
C HIS A 33 -21.06 -12.57 4.36
N VAL A 34 -21.03 -11.55 5.22
CA VAL A 34 -21.52 -10.21 4.85
C VAL A 34 -20.68 -9.63 3.70
N LEU A 35 -19.36 -9.78 3.74
CA LEU A 35 -18.46 -9.32 2.69
C LEU A 35 -18.78 -9.95 1.34
N MET A 36 -19.01 -11.26 1.30
CA MET A 36 -19.37 -11.95 0.05
C MET A 36 -20.67 -11.43 -0.55
N GLU A 37 -21.68 -11.11 0.26
CA GLU A 37 -22.93 -10.50 -0.22
C GLU A 37 -22.71 -9.07 -0.73
N LEU A 38 -21.98 -8.23 0.01
CA LEU A 38 -21.65 -6.86 -0.42
C LEU A 38 -20.86 -6.83 -1.73
N LEU A 39 -19.93 -7.78 -1.93
CA LEU A 39 -19.19 -7.89 -3.19
C LEU A 39 -20.11 -8.28 -4.35
N LYS A 40 -21.02 -9.24 -4.15
CA LYS A 40 -22.02 -9.63 -5.16
C LYS A 40 -22.94 -8.47 -5.53
N GLU A 41 -23.43 -7.71 -4.56
CA GLU A 41 -24.25 -6.51 -4.78
C GLU A 41 -23.54 -5.45 -5.63
N ARG A 42 -22.21 -5.40 -5.56
CA ARG A 42 -21.36 -4.50 -6.35
C ARG A 42 -20.91 -5.08 -7.69
N GLY A 43 -21.48 -6.22 -8.10
CA GLY A 43 -21.15 -6.89 -9.36
C GLY A 43 -19.76 -7.57 -9.36
N ILE A 44 -19.18 -7.82 -8.19
CA ILE A 44 -17.94 -8.60 -8.04
C ILE A 44 -18.30 -10.05 -7.74
N GLU A 45 -17.69 -10.99 -8.46
CA GLU A 45 -17.88 -12.41 -8.20
C GLU A 45 -17.09 -12.82 -6.94
N ALA A 46 -17.81 -13.17 -5.89
CA ALA A 46 -17.23 -13.67 -4.64
C ALA A 46 -17.29 -15.21 -4.59
N VAL A 47 -16.13 -15.85 -4.38
CA VAL A 47 -15.99 -17.30 -4.25
C VAL A 47 -15.63 -17.64 -2.81
N ASP A 48 -16.41 -18.51 -2.17
CA ASP A 48 -16.11 -18.99 -0.82
C ASP A 48 -14.97 -20.01 -0.85
N CYS A 49 -13.87 -19.69 -0.16
CA CYS A 49 -12.67 -20.51 0.01
C CYS A 49 -12.52 -21.02 1.45
N THR A 50 -13.60 -21.04 2.23
CA THR A 50 -13.60 -21.46 3.64
C THR A 50 -13.49 -22.98 3.78
N VAL A 51 -12.73 -23.44 4.78
CA VAL A 51 -12.57 -24.85 5.14
C VAL A 51 -13.02 -25.05 6.58
N ASP A 52 -14.09 -25.81 6.78
CA ASP A 52 -14.73 -25.94 8.10
C ASP A 52 -14.11 -27.01 9.01
N ARG A 53 -13.39 -27.98 8.45
CA ARG A 53 -12.80 -29.11 9.19
C ARG A 53 -11.52 -29.59 8.52
N ALA A 54 -10.53 -29.98 9.34
CA ALA A 54 -9.31 -30.63 8.87
C ALA A 54 -8.78 -31.60 9.94
N GLN A 55 -7.94 -32.56 9.54
CA GLN A 55 -7.34 -33.51 10.49
C GLN A 55 -6.11 -32.91 11.21
N SER A 56 -5.55 -31.80 10.71
CA SER A 56 -4.43 -31.09 11.32
C SER A 56 -4.38 -29.63 10.84
N GLN A 57 -3.64 -28.77 11.57
CA GLN A 57 -3.37 -27.39 11.16
C GLN A 57 -2.76 -27.31 9.74
N LYS A 58 -1.80 -28.21 9.46
CA LYS A 58 -1.11 -28.23 8.16
C LYS A 58 -2.08 -28.56 7.02
N GLN A 59 -2.96 -29.54 7.23
CA GLN A 59 -3.96 -29.91 6.23
C GLN A 59 -4.94 -28.77 5.97
N TYR A 60 -5.43 -28.11 7.03
CA TYR A 60 -6.31 -26.94 6.91
C TYR A 60 -5.69 -25.88 5.98
N LEU A 61 -4.43 -25.48 6.24
CA LEU A 61 -3.75 -24.46 5.44
C LEU A 61 -3.54 -24.90 3.97
N MET A 62 -3.19 -26.17 3.75
CA MET A 62 -3.03 -26.74 2.41
C MET A 62 -4.36 -26.75 1.64
N GLU A 63 -5.47 -27.08 2.32
CA GLU A 63 -6.79 -27.19 1.73
C GLU A 63 -7.35 -25.82 1.34
N VAL A 64 -7.21 -24.80 2.20
CA VAL A 64 -7.58 -23.41 1.88
C VAL A 64 -6.86 -22.94 0.60
N ALA A 65 -5.54 -23.14 0.53
CA ALA A 65 -4.77 -22.75 -0.65
C ALA A 65 -5.19 -23.56 -1.90
N ALA A 66 -5.51 -24.85 -1.73
CA ALA A 66 -5.98 -25.69 -2.84
C ALA A 66 -7.34 -25.23 -3.39
N VAL A 67 -8.29 -24.89 -2.51
CA VAL A 67 -9.61 -24.35 -2.90
C VAL A 67 -9.44 -23.05 -3.70
N ALA A 68 -8.62 -22.12 -3.20
CA ALA A 68 -8.34 -20.87 -3.90
C ALA A 68 -7.63 -21.09 -5.25
N ASN A 69 -6.64 -21.99 -5.30
CA ASN A 69 -5.84 -22.25 -6.50
C ASN A 69 -6.56 -23.05 -7.60
N ASN A 70 -7.71 -23.66 -7.27
CA ASN A 70 -8.60 -24.30 -8.23
C ASN A 70 -9.54 -23.28 -8.91
N GLN A 71 -9.42 -22.00 -8.57
CA GLN A 71 -10.18 -20.90 -9.13
C GLN A 71 -9.25 -19.94 -9.87
N GLU A 72 -9.77 -19.24 -10.87
CA GLU A 72 -9.09 -18.13 -11.54
C GLU A 72 -9.43 -16.83 -10.81
N LEU A 73 -8.73 -16.54 -9.71
CA LEU A 73 -8.99 -15.37 -8.88
C LEU A 73 -8.08 -14.19 -9.23
N ASP A 74 -8.63 -12.98 -9.21
CA ASP A 74 -7.85 -11.74 -9.20
C ASP A 74 -7.23 -11.47 -7.82
N TRP A 75 -8.00 -11.81 -6.77
CA TRP A 75 -7.63 -11.66 -5.37
C TRP A 75 -8.08 -12.85 -4.54
N PHE A 76 -7.24 -13.26 -3.60
CA PHE A 76 -7.57 -14.10 -2.46
C PHE A 76 -7.43 -13.27 -1.17
N ILE A 77 -8.48 -13.25 -0.35
CA ILE A 77 -8.56 -12.45 0.87
C ILE A 77 -8.96 -13.38 2.02
N SER A 78 -8.07 -13.51 3.00
CA SER A 78 -8.31 -14.29 4.22
C SER A 78 -8.73 -13.33 5.34
N ILE A 79 -9.87 -13.57 5.98
CA ILE A 79 -10.38 -12.74 7.09
C ILE A 79 -10.03 -13.39 8.42
N HIS A 80 -9.41 -12.63 9.31
CA HIS A 80 -8.90 -13.07 10.62
C HIS A 80 -9.14 -12.02 11.71
N PHE A 81 -9.00 -12.43 12.96
CA PHE A 81 -8.89 -11.54 14.11
C PHE A 81 -7.65 -11.91 14.91
N ASN A 82 -6.86 -10.90 15.25
CA ASN A 82 -5.55 -11.11 15.84
C ASN A 82 -5.66 -11.52 17.31
N ALA A 83 -4.57 -12.02 17.87
CA ALA A 83 -4.44 -12.29 19.29
C ALA A 83 -2.99 -12.05 19.74
N SER A 84 -2.81 -11.71 21.01
CA SER A 84 -1.49 -11.48 21.59
C SER A 84 -1.32 -12.20 22.92
N ILE A 85 -0.12 -12.70 23.19
CA ILE A 85 0.17 -13.47 24.42
C ILE A 85 -0.22 -12.72 25.70
N MET A 86 -0.02 -11.39 25.70
CA MET A 86 -0.32 -10.53 26.84
C MET A 86 -1.70 -9.86 26.76
N HIS A 87 -2.48 -10.14 25.71
CA HIS A 87 -3.79 -9.52 25.46
C HIS A 87 -3.77 -7.98 25.39
N THR A 88 -2.62 -7.40 25.04
CA THR A 88 -2.40 -5.95 24.91
C THR A 88 -2.23 -5.49 23.47
N GLY A 89 -2.07 -6.42 22.52
CA GLY A 89 -2.13 -6.12 21.10
C GLY A 89 -3.48 -5.48 20.77
N GLN A 90 -3.47 -4.47 19.91
CA GLN A 90 -4.65 -3.71 19.50
C GLN A 90 -4.42 -3.13 18.11
N GLY A 91 -5.51 -2.92 17.38
CA GLY A 91 -5.54 -2.33 16.05
C GLY A 91 -5.68 -3.32 14.89
N VAL A 92 -5.68 -2.76 13.68
CA VAL A 92 -5.84 -3.48 12.41
C VAL A 92 -4.50 -3.63 11.70
N GLU A 93 -4.25 -4.78 11.07
CA GLU A 93 -3.15 -4.98 10.13
C GLU A 93 -3.54 -5.85 8.94
N VAL A 94 -2.85 -5.66 7.81
CA VAL A 94 -3.06 -6.48 6.61
C VAL A 94 -1.72 -7.08 6.18
N PHE A 95 -1.67 -8.39 6.02
CA PHE A 95 -0.49 -9.10 5.55
C PHE A 95 -0.55 -9.33 4.05
N THR A 96 0.53 -9.01 3.35
CA THR A 96 0.69 -9.26 1.92
C THR A 96 2.03 -9.93 1.63
N TYR A 97 2.17 -10.55 0.46
CA TYR A 97 3.46 -11.14 0.05
C TYR A 97 4.54 -10.05 -0.03
N ASP A 98 5.69 -10.27 0.62
CA ASP A 98 6.78 -9.30 0.84
C ASP A 98 6.35 -7.98 1.51
N GLY A 99 5.13 -7.91 2.05
CA GLY A 99 4.57 -6.66 2.58
C GLY A 99 4.37 -5.62 1.49
N ARG A 100 4.06 -6.04 0.25
CA ARG A 100 3.70 -5.14 -0.87
C ARG A 100 2.52 -4.24 -0.52
N GLN A 101 2.65 -2.96 -0.83
CA GLN A 101 1.69 -1.90 -0.54
C GLN A 101 0.63 -1.82 -1.65
N TYR A 102 -0.11 -2.91 -1.86
CA TYR A 102 -1.23 -2.93 -2.80
C TYR A 102 -2.28 -1.89 -2.39
N LYS A 103 -2.83 -1.16 -3.37
CA LYS A 103 -3.80 -0.10 -3.12
C LYS A 103 -5.00 -0.61 -2.33
N GLU A 104 -5.54 -1.77 -2.71
CA GLU A 104 -6.69 -2.39 -2.03
C GLU A 104 -6.35 -2.72 -0.57
N ALA A 105 -5.15 -3.25 -0.29
CA ALA A 105 -4.72 -3.57 1.07
C ALA A 105 -4.58 -2.32 1.94
N LEU A 106 -3.99 -1.24 1.39
CA LEU A 106 -3.89 0.05 2.09
C LEU A 106 -5.27 0.63 2.37
N CYS A 107 -6.16 0.65 1.37
CA CYS A 107 -7.53 1.13 1.56
C CYS A 107 -8.27 0.31 2.62
N ILE A 108 -8.19 -1.02 2.60
CA ILE A 108 -8.82 -1.87 3.61
C ILE A 108 -8.31 -1.53 5.01
N CYS A 109 -6.99 -1.44 5.18
CA CYS A 109 -6.37 -1.16 6.47
C CYS A 109 -6.78 0.23 7.00
N SER A 110 -6.75 1.26 6.14
CA SER A 110 -7.21 2.61 6.49
C SER A 110 -8.70 2.68 6.78
N ASN A 111 -9.55 2.01 5.98
CA ASN A 111 -11.00 2.02 6.18
C ASN A 111 -11.39 1.37 7.52
N LEU A 112 -10.73 0.27 7.87
CA LEU A 112 -10.91 -0.37 9.17
C LEU A 112 -10.40 0.56 10.29
N ALA A 113 -9.23 1.17 10.15
CA ALA A 113 -8.73 2.14 11.13
C ALA A 113 -9.70 3.32 11.35
N ASN A 114 -10.40 3.78 10.31
CA ASN A 114 -11.43 4.83 10.40
C ASN A 114 -12.66 4.41 11.22
N LEU A 115 -12.83 3.12 11.53
CA LEU A 115 -13.84 2.63 12.49
C LEU A 115 -13.41 2.85 13.96
N GLY A 116 -12.19 3.32 14.20
CA GLY A 116 -11.64 3.62 15.53
C GLY A 116 -10.44 2.77 15.93
N PHE A 117 -10.00 1.82 15.10
CA PHE A 117 -8.84 0.98 15.39
C PHE A 117 -7.52 1.71 15.16
N ILE A 118 -6.48 1.31 15.91
CA ILE A 118 -5.11 1.73 15.62
C ILE A 118 -4.70 1.13 14.26
N ASN A 119 -4.26 1.99 13.33
CA ASN A 119 -3.72 1.54 12.05
C ASN A 119 -2.29 1.02 12.25
N ARG A 120 -2.07 -0.29 12.07
CA ARG A 120 -0.73 -0.90 12.16
C ARG A 120 -0.11 -1.12 10.78
N GLY A 121 -0.83 -0.78 9.71
CA GLY A 121 -0.37 -0.82 8.34
C GLY A 121 -0.19 -2.22 7.77
N ILE A 122 0.51 -2.27 6.63
CA ILE A 122 0.72 -3.49 5.86
C ILE A 122 1.98 -4.21 6.32
N LYS A 123 1.87 -5.51 6.61
CA LYS A 123 2.94 -6.36 7.16
C LYS A 123 3.40 -7.43 6.17
N LYS A 124 4.65 -7.90 6.34
CA LYS A 124 5.25 -8.98 5.53
C LYS A 124 4.61 -10.33 5.89
N GLY A 125 3.81 -10.87 4.98
CA GLY A 125 3.04 -12.11 5.15
C GLY A 125 3.74 -13.41 4.72
N ASN A 126 5.03 -13.39 4.37
CA ASN A 126 5.72 -14.55 3.77
C ASN A 126 5.72 -15.82 4.65
N HIS A 127 5.58 -15.65 5.96
CA HIS A 127 5.48 -16.74 6.93
C HIS A 127 4.10 -17.41 6.89
N LEU A 128 3.05 -16.70 6.46
CA LEU A 128 1.67 -17.20 6.38
C LEU A 128 1.52 -18.11 5.15
N TYR A 129 1.06 -19.34 5.39
CA TYR A 129 0.95 -20.35 4.34
C TYR A 129 0.01 -19.92 3.22
N VAL A 130 -1.16 -19.35 3.55
CA VAL A 130 -2.17 -18.95 2.55
C VAL A 130 -1.73 -17.77 1.68
N ILE A 131 -0.81 -16.92 2.17
CA ILE A 131 -0.22 -15.84 1.38
C ILE A 131 0.82 -16.40 0.39
N ARG A 132 1.70 -17.28 0.85
CA ARG A 132 2.76 -17.88 0.02
C ARG A 132 2.24 -18.96 -0.93
N GLY A 133 1.20 -19.68 -0.52
CA GLY A 133 0.69 -20.88 -1.19
C GLY A 133 -0.39 -20.61 -2.24
N THR A 134 -0.86 -19.37 -2.37
CA THR A 134 -1.92 -18.99 -3.31
C THR A 134 -1.33 -18.37 -4.57
N LYS A 135 -1.86 -18.75 -5.74
CA LYS A 135 -1.42 -18.30 -7.07
C LYS A 135 -1.88 -16.87 -7.40
N ALA A 136 -3.11 -16.53 -6.99
CA ALA A 136 -3.66 -15.19 -7.14
C ALA A 136 -2.94 -14.18 -6.23
N LYS A 137 -3.17 -12.88 -6.45
CA LYS A 137 -2.76 -11.87 -5.46
C LYS A 137 -3.43 -12.22 -4.12
N ALA A 138 -2.66 -12.25 -3.04
CA ALA A 138 -3.15 -12.71 -1.74
C ALA A 138 -2.92 -11.66 -0.65
N MET A 139 -3.93 -11.46 0.19
CA MET A 139 -3.81 -10.72 1.45
C MET A 139 -4.55 -11.44 2.58
N LEU A 140 -4.14 -11.17 3.82
CA LEU A 140 -4.81 -11.62 5.03
C LEU A 140 -5.09 -10.39 5.89
N VAL A 141 -6.34 -10.19 6.27
CA VAL A 141 -6.83 -9.04 7.02
C VAL A 141 -7.05 -9.46 8.45
N GLU A 142 -6.29 -8.89 9.38
CA GLU A 142 -6.55 -8.97 10.81
C GLU A 142 -7.45 -7.80 11.21
N VAL A 143 -8.76 -8.04 11.33
CA VAL A 143 -9.78 -6.99 11.51
C VAL A 143 -9.52 -6.17 12.77
N CYS A 144 -9.30 -6.84 13.88
CA CYS A 144 -8.85 -6.30 15.18
C CYS A 144 -8.37 -7.47 16.05
N PHE A 145 -7.93 -7.20 17.29
CA PHE A 145 -7.56 -8.24 18.25
C PHE A 145 -8.80 -8.80 18.98
N CYS A 146 -9.09 -10.10 18.82
CA CYS A 146 -10.25 -10.76 19.46
C CYS A 146 -10.11 -10.95 20.97
N ASP A 147 -8.91 -10.73 21.51
CA ASP A 147 -8.55 -10.92 22.91
C ASP A 147 -8.24 -9.61 23.65
N ASN A 148 -8.45 -8.45 23.01
CA ASN A 148 -8.29 -7.14 23.59
C ASN A 148 -9.65 -6.45 23.78
N GLN A 149 -9.91 -5.95 24.99
CA GLN A 149 -11.20 -5.38 25.34
C GLN A 149 -11.52 -4.10 24.53
N GLU A 150 -10.55 -3.21 24.32
CA GLU A 150 -10.80 -1.96 23.59
C GLU A 150 -11.09 -2.21 22.11
N ASP A 151 -10.40 -3.18 21.49
CA ASP A 151 -10.66 -3.58 20.11
C ASP A 151 -12.05 -4.22 19.97
N VAL A 152 -12.43 -5.14 20.87
CA VAL A 152 -13.76 -5.78 20.84
C VAL A 152 -14.88 -4.76 21.08
N ASP A 153 -14.69 -3.82 22.01
CA ASP A 153 -15.65 -2.73 22.24
C ASP A 153 -15.74 -1.80 21.03
N THR A 154 -14.60 -1.46 20.40
CA THR A 154 -14.56 -0.65 19.17
C THR A 154 -15.26 -1.35 18.02
N TYR A 155 -15.00 -2.65 17.81
CA TYR A 155 -15.69 -3.48 16.83
C TYR A 155 -17.21 -3.46 17.04
N GLY A 156 -17.68 -3.67 18.27
CA GLY A 156 -19.10 -3.59 18.61
C GLY A 156 -19.71 -2.21 18.36
N ARG A 157 -19.06 -1.13 18.83
CA ARG A 157 -19.52 0.26 18.65
C ARG A 157 -19.58 0.69 17.18
N ALA A 158 -18.66 0.21 16.36
CA ALA A 158 -18.61 0.53 14.93
C ALA A 158 -19.74 -0.13 14.13
N GLY A 159 -20.42 -1.14 14.68
CA GLY A 159 -21.45 -1.91 13.99
C GLY A 159 -21.05 -3.36 13.67
N GLY A 160 -19.96 -3.86 14.27
CA GLY A 160 -19.55 -5.25 14.19
C GLY A 160 -19.24 -5.73 12.77
N GLU A 161 -19.75 -6.90 12.43
CA GLU A 161 -19.44 -7.59 11.18
C GLU A 161 -19.85 -6.80 9.94
N ASP A 162 -20.99 -6.09 10.00
CA ASP A 162 -21.49 -5.30 8.88
C ASP A 162 -20.55 -4.14 8.55
N ALA A 163 -20.07 -3.44 9.59
CA ALA A 163 -19.16 -2.31 9.43
C ALA A 163 -17.78 -2.76 8.93
N ALA A 164 -17.23 -3.85 9.50
CA ALA A 164 -15.96 -4.40 9.06
C ALA A 164 -16.03 -4.93 7.62
N ALA A 165 -17.08 -5.69 7.28
CA ALA A 165 -17.29 -6.19 5.93
C ALA A 165 -17.46 -5.05 4.91
N LYS A 166 -18.19 -4.00 5.25
CA LYS A 166 -18.32 -2.81 4.40
C LYS A 166 -16.99 -2.11 4.19
N ALA A 167 -16.21 -1.89 5.24
CA ALA A 167 -14.89 -1.27 5.15
C ALA A 167 -13.94 -2.06 4.22
N ILE A 168 -13.97 -3.39 4.32
CA ILE A 168 -13.20 -4.29 3.45
C ILE A 168 -13.71 -4.22 2.00
N ALA A 169 -15.03 -4.33 1.79
CA ALA A 169 -15.64 -4.27 0.47
C ALA A 169 -15.34 -2.93 -0.23
N ASP A 170 -15.39 -1.81 0.48
CA ASP A 170 -15.09 -0.47 -0.05
C ASP A 170 -13.62 -0.38 -0.50
N GLY A 171 -12.70 -0.97 0.27
CA GLY A 171 -11.29 -1.03 -0.08
C GLY A 171 -11.00 -1.90 -1.32
N ILE A 172 -11.79 -2.95 -1.55
CA ILE A 172 -11.68 -3.80 -2.76
C ILE A 172 -12.26 -3.11 -4.00
N CYS A 173 -13.45 -2.52 -3.88
CA CYS A 173 -14.19 -1.99 -5.03
C CYS A 173 -13.69 -0.62 -5.52
N GLY A 174 -12.96 0.12 -4.68
CA GLY A 174 -12.56 1.51 -4.98
C GLY A 174 -13.74 2.46 -5.23
N SER A 175 -14.96 2.07 -4.83
CA SER A 175 -16.22 2.70 -5.21
C SER A 175 -16.80 3.58 -4.10
N GLY A 176 -16.87 4.90 -4.36
CA GLY A 176 -17.99 5.76 -3.97
C GLY A 176 -18.01 6.40 -2.56
N GLU A 177 -17.77 7.71 -2.53
CA GLU A 177 -18.26 8.74 -1.59
C GLU A 177 -17.90 8.73 -0.09
N THR A 178 -17.23 7.71 0.45
CA THR A 178 -16.55 7.82 1.76
C THR A 178 -15.10 7.34 1.66
N ASP A 179 -14.19 8.30 1.58
CA ASP A 179 -12.72 8.22 1.71
C ASP A 179 -12.02 7.01 1.07
N ASN A 180 -12.02 7.00 -0.27
CA ASN A 180 -10.88 6.43 -1.00
C ASN A 180 -9.59 7.07 -0.46
N LEU A 181 -8.61 6.25 -0.08
CA LEU A 181 -7.27 6.71 0.31
C LEU A 181 -6.79 7.78 -0.69
N SER A 182 -6.58 9.00 -0.21
CA SER A 182 -6.16 10.11 -1.08
C SER A 182 -4.81 9.79 -1.73
N PHE A 183 -4.49 10.46 -2.84
CA PHE A 183 -3.19 10.29 -3.49
C PHE A 183 -2.04 10.57 -2.50
N GLU A 184 -2.22 11.60 -1.67
CA GLU A 184 -1.29 12.00 -0.62
C GLU A 184 -1.11 10.91 0.42
N GLU A 185 -2.20 10.31 0.90
CA GLU A 185 -2.14 9.20 1.86
C GLU A 185 -1.49 7.94 1.25
N TYR A 186 -1.83 7.59 0.01
CA TYR A 186 -1.24 6.44 -0.67
C TYR A 186 0.27 6.58 -0.82
N VAL A 187 0.74 7.71 -1.35
CA VAL A 187 2.18 7.95 -1.52
C VAL A 187 2.87 8.12 -0.17
N GLY A 188 2.26 8.85 0.75
CA GLY A 188 2.79 9.15 2.08
C GLY A 188 3.06 7.89 2.90
N GLN A 189 2.11 6.95 2.96
CA GLN A 189 2.28 5.68 3.69
C GLN A 189 3.42 4.82 3.11
N ILE A 190 3.56 4.76 1.79
CA ILE A 190 4.65 4.03 1.13
C ILE A 190 5.99 4.71 1.44
N ALA A 191 6.05 6.04 1.30
CA ALA A 191 7.27 6.80 1.57
C ALA A 191 7.68 6.75 3.05
N GLN A 192 6.72 6.74 3.97
CA GLN A 192 6.95 6.59 5.41
C GLN A 192 7.60 5.24 5.74
N LYS A 193 7.03 4.15 5.23
CA LYS A 193 7.64 2.82 5.38
C LYS A 193 9.06 2.77 4.80
N ASP A 194 9.23 3.36 3.63
CA ASP A 194 10.54 3.40 2.98
C ASP A 194 11.59 4.18 3.78
N TRP A 195 11.17 5.29 4.39
CA TRP A 195 11.99 6.09 5.28
C TRP A 195 12.38 5.32 6.54
N GLU A 196 11.44 4.60 7.17
CA GLU A 196 11.73 3.75 8.33
C GLU A 196 12.76 2.66 8.00
N GLU A 197 12.63 2.01 6.85
CA GLU A 197 13.48 0.87 6.48
C GLU A 197 14.85 1.30 5.93
N ARG A 198 14.91 2.38 5.13
CA ARG A 198 16.10 2.73 4.33
C ARG A 198 16.68 4.10 4.61
N ARG A 199 15.94 5.00 5.28
CA ARG A 199 16.36 6.36 5.62
C ARG A 199 16.95 7.16 4.45
N ILE A 200 16.33 7.04 3.27
CA ILE A 200 16.80 7.72 2.06
C ILE A 200 16.23 9.14 1.98
N MET A 201 14.91 9.28 1.77
CA MET A 201 14.31 10.57 1.51
C MET A 201 13.06 10.75 2.36
N LEU A 202 12.94 11.95 2.92
CA LEU A 202 11.92 12.27 3.91
C LEU A 202 10.51 12.15 3.28
N PRO A 203 9.54 11.50 3.94
CA PRO A 203 8.26 11.13 3.33
C PRO A 203 7.46 12.30 2.73
N SER A 204 7.42 13.44 3.42
CA SER A 204 6.75 14.65 2.95
C SER A 204 7.32 15.17 1.63
N VAL A 205 8.64 15.06 1.44
CA VAL A 205 9.32 15.50 0.23
C VAL A 205 9.02 14.54 -0.93
N VAL A 206 9.04 13.23 -0.67
CA VAL A 206 8.66 12.21 -1.68
C VAL A 206 7.22 12.41 -2.13
N ALA A 207 6.29 12.62 -1.19
CA ALA A 207 4.89 12.88 -1.50
C ALA A 207 4.71 14.18 -2.30
N ALA A 208 5.41 15.27 -1.92
CA ALA A 208 5.36 16.54 -2.65
C ALA A 208 5.87 16.40 -4.09
N GLN A 209 6.98 15.70 -4.31
CA GLN A 209 7.48 15.43 -5.65
C GLN A 209 6.50 14.58 -6.45
N ALA A 210 5.95 13.51 -5.85
CA ALA A 210 4.96 12.70 -6.55
C ALA A 210 3.75 13.54 -6.97
N ILE A 211 3.23 14.41 -6.10
CA ILE A 211 2.13 15.32 -6.41
C ILE A 211 2.48 16.24 -7.60
N LYS A 212 3.63 16.91 -7.53
CA LYS A 212 4.09 17.89 -8.52
C LYS A 212 4.36 17.23 -9.88
N GLU A 213 5.15 16.16 -9.89
CA GLU A 213 5.66 15.52 -11.11
C GLU A 213 4.61 14.68 -11.84
N SER A 214 3.60 14.17 -11.12
CA SER A 214 2.57 13.31 -11.70
C SER A 214 1.21 13.99 -11.90
N ALA A 215 1.10 15.29 -11.61
CA ALA A 215 -0.18 15.99 -11.50
C ALA A 215 -1.16 15.24 -10.58
N ARG A 216 -0.71 14.89 -9.36
CA ARG A 216 -1.46 14.09 -8.37
C ARG A 216 -1.96 12.77 -8.95
N GLY A 217 -1.09 12.09 -9.68
CA GLY A 217 -1.35 10.80 -10.32
C GLY A 217 -2.09 10.88 -11.65
N THR A 218 -2.55 12.05 -12.11
CA THR A 218 -3.39 12.16 -13.31
C THR A 218 -2.61 12.26 -14.63
N SER A 219 -1.29 12.48 -14.58
CA SER A 219 -0.45 12.55 -15.78
C SER A 219 -0.47 11.24 -16.58
N GLU A 220 -0.19 11.33 -17.88
CA GLU A 220 -0.14 10.15 -18.75
C GLU A 220 0.88 9.10 -18.26
N LEU A 221 2.06 9.53 -17.79
CA LEU A 221 3.09 8.62 -17.30
C LEU A 221 2.63 7.90 -16.02
N ALA A 222 1.95 8.61 -15.12
CA ALA A 222 1.39 8.01 -13.93
C ALA A 222 0.29 6.99 -14.25
N GLN A 223 -0.62 7.30 -15.17
CA GLN A 223 -1.77 6.46 -15.51
C GLN A 223 -1.41 5.25 -16.38
N LYS A 224 -0.55 5.42 -17.39
CA LYS A 224 -0.22 4.36 -18.36
C LYS A 224 1.06 3.61 -18.05
N ALA A 225 1.99 4.23 -17.34
CA ALA A 225 3.32 3.67 -17.06
C ALA A 225 3.57 3.47 -15.55
N ASN A 226 2.63 3.85 -14.68
CA ASN A 226 2.82 3.88 -13.23
C ASN A 226 4.02 4.73 -12.78
N ALA A 227 4.48 5.68 -13.61
CA ALA A 227 5.69 6.45 -13.35
C ALA A 227 5.34 7.82 -12.78
N LEU A 228 5.49 7.98 -11.47
CA LEU A 228 5.09 9.20 -10.75
C LEU A 228 6.12 10.35 -10.88
N PHE A 229 7.40 10.02 -11.08
CA PHE A 229 8.50 11.00 -10.98
C PHE A 229 9.19 11.30 -12.32
N GLY A 230 8.64 10.80 -13.45
CA GLY A 230 9.20 11.09 -14.77
C GLY A 230 10.67 10.70 -14.94
N ILE A 231 11.12 9.57 -14.40
CA ILE A 231 12.54 9.17 -14.52
C ILE A 231 12.80 8.61 -15.92
N LYS A 232 13.70 9.24 -16.69
CA LYS A 232 14.13 8.73 -18.00
C LYS A 232 14.95 7.45 -17.86
N LYS A 233 14.91 6.61 -18.88
CA LYS A 233 15.70 5.38 -18.95
C LYS A 233 17.19 5.74 -18.93
N ASN A 234 17.88 5.30 -17.88
CA ASN A 234 19.33 5.44 -17.75
C ASN A 234 19.87 4.22 -17.00
N GLY A 235 20.40 3.24 -17.74
CA GLY A 235 20.78 1.92 -17.20
C GLY A 235 19.61 1.05 -16.73
N TRP A 236 18.37 1.52 -16.84
CA TRP A 236 17.17 0.80 -16.44
C TRP A 236 16.90 -0.42 -17.34
N THR A 237 16.72 -1.58 -16.70
CA THR A 237 16.47 -2.87 -17.35
C THR A 237 15.02 -3.35 -17.24
N GLY A 238 14.19 -2.65 -16.47
CA GLY A 238 12.76 -2.95 -16.34
C GLY A 238 11.92 -2.44 -17.51
N ARG A 239 10.60 -2.44 -17.32
CA ARG A 239 9.63 -1.98 -18.32
C ARG A 239 9.89 -0.51 -18.69
N ILE A 240 9.61 -0.15 -19.94
CA ILE A 240 9.73 1.22 -20.44
C ILE A 240 8.41 1.71 -21.03
N TYR A 241 8.21 3.02 -21.01
CA TYR A 241 7.15 3.70 -21.74
C TYR A 241 7.78 4.74 -22.67
N ILE A 242 7.35 4.78 -23.92
CA ILE A 242 7.91 5.69 -24.92
C ILE A 242 6.91 6.82 -25.15
N LYS A 243 7.34 8.04 -24.89
CA LYS A 243 6.61 9.26 -25.25
C LYS A 243 7.56 10.43 -25.40
N GLU A 244 7.10 11.51 -26.01
CA GLU A 244 7.88 12.73 -26.13
C GLU A 244 8.23 13.35 -24.76
N ALA A 245 9.38 14.03 -24.69
CA ALA A 245 9.78 14.86 -23.56
C ALA A 245 9.78 16.34 -23.97
N VAL A 246 9.17 17.18 -23.15
CA VAL A 246 9.24 18.64 -23.33
C VAL A 246 10.39 19.16 -22.47
N GLU A 247 11.36 19.78 -23.12
CA GLU A 247 12.60 20.28 -22.51
C GLU A 247 12.69 21.79 -22.64
N GLN A 248 13.29 22.46 -21.66
CA GLN A 248 13.54 23.90 -21.69
C GLN A 248 15.00 24.18 -22.08
N ARG A 249 15.22 25.14 -22.97
CA ARG A 249 16.53 25.68 -23.33
C ARG A 249 16.98 26.75 -22.34
N GLU A 250 18.26 27.11 -22.36
CA GLU A 250 18.81 28.18 -21.52
C GLU A 250 18.15 29.55 -21.74
N ASP A 251 17.62 29.80 -22.94
CA ASP A 251 16.88 31.02 -23.29
C ASP A 251 15.41 31.02 -22.82
N GLY A 252 14.98 29.95 -22.14
CA GLY A 252 13.63 29.78 -21.62
C GLY A 252 12.63 29.18 -22.61
N SER A 253 12.99 29.00 -23.89
CA SER A 253 12.12 28.38 -24.89
C SER A 253 12.03 26.86 -24.72
N TYR A 254 10.93 26.26 -25.20
CA TYR A 254 10.70 24.82 -25.09
C TYR A 254 10.94 24.10 -26.42
N TYR A 255 11.41 22.86 -26.34
CA TYR A 255 11.51 21.95 -27.47
C TYR A 255 11.07 20.54 -27.07
N THR A 256 10.68 19.74 -28.06
CA THR A 256 10.21 18.38 -27.85
C THR A 256 11.27 17.38 -28.32
N VAL A 257 11.51 16.34 -27.52
CA VAL A 257 12.36 15.20 -27.86
C VAL A 257 11.49 13.97 -28.03
N ASP A 258 11.23 13.63 -29.28
CA ASP A 258 10.47 12.45 -29.67
C ASP A 258 11.13 11.16 -29.19
N GLN A 259 10.31 10.10 -29.05
CA GLN A 259 10.78 8.75 -28.70
C GLN A 259 11.59 8.68 -27.39
N THR A 260 11.40 9.63 -26.47
CA THR A 260 12.05 9.58 -25.16
C THR A 260 11.58 8.34 -24.40
N GLN A 261 12.55 7.58 -23.89
CA GLN A 261 12.31 6.36 -23.13
C GLN A 261 12.23 6.70 -21.64
N TRP A 262 11.09 6.43 -21.01
CA TRP A 262 10.84 6.62 -19.60
C TRP A 262 10.83 5.28 -18.88
N ARG A 263 11.27 5.24 -17.62
CA ARG A 263 11.06 4.07 -16.76
C ARG A 263 9.56 3.86 -16.57
N ALA A 264 9.13 2.61 -16.58
CA ALA A 264 7.75 2.21 -16.33
C ALA A 264 7.72 1.06 -15.31
N TYR A 265 6.62 0.96 -14.58
CA TYR A 265 6.55 0.16 -13.36
C TYR A 265 5.28 -0.68 -13.29
N GLU A 266 5.29 -1.76 -12.53
CA GLU A 266 4.08 -2.58 -12.31
C GLU A 266 3.10 -1.91 -11.34
N SER A 267 3.58 -1.00 -10.49
CA SER A 267 2.78 -0.24 -9.53
C SER A 267 3.41 1.13 -9.21
N TRP A 268 2.61 2.03 -8.64
CA TRP A 268 3.11 3.30 -8.11
C TRP A 268 4.08 3.09 -6.93
N GLU A 269 3.86 2.08 -6.09
CA GLU A 269 4.83 1.67 -5.06
C GLU A 269 6.22 1.45 -5.67
N GLN A 270 6.32 0.67 -6.75
CA GLN A 270 7.61 0.42 -7.39
C GLN A 270 8.24 1.72 -7.95
N SER A 271 7.42 2.66 -8.45
CA SER A 271 7.91 3.98 -8.88
C SER A 271 8.44 4.81 -7.72
N ILE A 272 7.84 4.75 -6.53
CA ILE A 272 8.28 5.47 -5.32
C ILE A 272 9.60 4.88 -4.81
N LEU A 273 9.70 3.55 -4.74
CA LEU A 273 10.92 2.87 -4.29
C LEU A 273 12.09 3.12 -5.25
N ASP A 274 11.85 3.03 -6.57
CA ASP A 274 12.87 3.31 -7.60
C ASP A 274 13.28 4.80 -7.64
N HIS A 275 12.37 5.72 -7.31
CA HIS A 275 12.73 7.13 -7.15
C HIS A 275 13.76 7.30 -6.03
N ASN A 276 13.53 6.68 -4.88
CA ASN A 276 14.49 6.74 -3.78
C ASN A 276 15.79 5.99 -4.09
N ASP A 277 15.74 4.88 -4.83
CA ASP A 277 16.95 4.23 -5.36
C ASP A 277 17.73 5.15 -6.31
N TYR A 278 17.03 5.89 -7.17
CA TYR A 278 17.64 6.88 -8.05
C TYR A 278 18.37 7.97 -7.24
N ILE A 279 17.73 8.52 -6.20
CA ILE A 279 18.35 9.48 -5.27
C ILE A 279 19.59 8.87 -4.60
N ALA A 280 19.49 7.65 -4.08
CA ALA A 280 20.55 6.98 -3.32
C ALA A 280 21.74 6.53 -4.18
N THR A 281 21.57 6.32 -5.48
CA THR A 281 22.60 5.70 -6.34
C THR A 281 23.15 6.61 -7.43
N ARG A 282 22.48 7.72 -7.76
CA ARG A 282 22.92 8.62 -8.83
C ARG A 282 24.27 9.24 -8.49
N ARG A 283 25.27 9.04 -9.34
CA ARG A 283 26.59 9.65 -9.21
C ARG A 283 26.71 10.96 -9.98
N MET A 284 27.60 11.83 -9.52
CA MET A 284 28.07 12.96 -10.31
C MET A 284 28.87 12.45 -11.52
N GLU A 285 28.77 13.16 -12.64
CA GLU A 285 29.48 12.78 -13.85
C GLU A 285 31.01 12.78 -13.62
N GLY A 286 31.68 11.72 -14.07
CA GLY A 286 33.13 11.56 -13.87
C GLY A 286 33.59 11.35 -12.42
N SER A 287 32.68 11.15 -11.46
CA SER A 287 33.00 11.03 -10.03
C SER A 287 32.37 9.80 -9.38
N ARG A 288 32.99 9.33 -8.29
CA ARG A 288 32.41 8.29 -7.42
C ARG A 288 31.41 8.85 -6.42
N ARG A 289 31.35 10.17 -6.26
CA ARG A 289 30.46 10.86 -5.31
C ARG A 289 29.00 10.77 -5.77
N LEU A 290 28.10 10.53 -4.81
CA LEU A 290 26.66 10.58 -5.05
C LEU A 290 26.22 12.03 -5.30
N ARG A 291 25.37 12.22 -6.31
CA ARG A 291 24.82 13.52 -6.67
C ARG A 291 23.95 14.10 -5.57
N TYR A 292 23.14 13.26 -4.91
CA TYR A 292 22.15 13.67 -3.91
C TYR A 292 22.57 13.31 -2.48
N GLU A 293 23.88 13.23 -2.22
CA GLU A 293 24.43 12.83 -0.90
C GLU A 293 23.85 13.65 0.27
N SER A 294 23.62 14.96 0.08
CA SER A 294 23.04 15.85 1.11
C SER A 294 21.54 15.65 1.35
N VAL A 295 20.83 15.01 0.42
CA VAL A 295 19.40 14.70 0.57
C VAL A 295 19.22 13.43 1.40
N ILE A 296 20.14 12.48 1.27
CA ILE A 296 20.04 11.15 1.89
C ILE A 296 20.05 11.27 3.41
N GLY A 297 18.97 10.85 4.07
CA GLY A 297 18.83 10.89 5.52
C GLY A 297 18.63 12.30 6.10
N CYS A 298 18.43 13.34 5.27
CA CYS A 298 18.15 14.68 5.75
C CYS A 298 16.81 14.71 6.48
N GLU A 299 16.79 15.09 7.76
CA GLU A 299 15.60 15.06 8.64
C GLU A 299 14.78 16.36 8.63
N ASN A 300 15.15 17.34 7.80
CA ASN A 300 14.46 18.62 7.69
C ASN A 300 13.96 18.81 6.26
N TYR A 301 12.64 18.85 6.07
CA TYR A 301 12.04 18.90 4.73
C TYR A 301 12.44 20.16 3.94
N VAL A 302 12.66 21.31 4.62
CA VAL A 302 13.11 22.55 4.00
C VAL A 302 14.53 22.37 3.44
N LEU A 303 15.45 21.84 4.25
CA LEU A 303 16.82 21.56 3.82
C LEU A 303 16.85 20.51 2.71
N ALA A 304 16.06 19.44 2.83
CA ALA A 304 15.97 18.41 1.80
C ALA A 304 15.51 18.99 0.45
N CYS A 305 14.51 19.88 0.45
CA CYS A 305 14.05 20.58 -0.77
C CYS A 305 15.14 21.48 -1.35
N GLN A 306 15.83 22.24 -0.49
CA GLN A 306 16.95 23.11 -0.91
C GLN A 306 18.09 22.29 -1.52
N HIS A 307 18.47 21.18 -0.90
CA HIS A 307 19.49 20.27 -1.41
C HIS A 307 19.11 19.65 -2.75
N LEU A 308 17.84 19.27 -2.98
CA LEU A 308 17.40 18.80 -4.29
C LEU A 308 17.64 19.86 -5.39
N GLN A 309 17.33 21.12 -5.09
CA GLN A 309 17.54 22.23 -6.01
C GLN A 309 19.05 22.46 -6.26
N GLU A 310 19.87 22.50 -5.22
CA GLU A 310 21.33 22.65 -5.31
C GLU A 310 21.99 21.51 -6.10
N CYS A 311 21.50 20.28 -5.94
CA CYS A 311 21.95 19.09 -6.67
C CYS A 311 21.49 19.06 -8.14
N GLY A 312 20.65 20.02 -8.55
CA GLY A 312 20.09 20.12 -9.90
C GLY A 312 19.09 19.02 -10.21
N TYR A 313 18.20 18.67 -9.26
CA TYR A 313 17.12 17.71 -9.52
C TYR A 313 16.17 18.20 -10.62
N ALA A 314 15.80 19.48 -10.58
CA ALA A 314 14.96 20.13 -11.58
C ALA A 314 15.62 21.41 -12.12
N THR A 315 15.27 21.80 -13.34
CA THR A 315 15.75 23.04 -13.97
C THR A 315 15.02 24.30 -13.46
N ALA A 316 13.86 24.13 -12.82
CA ALA A 316 13.08 25.26 -12.29
C ALA A 316 13.80 25.96 -11.13
N LEU A 317 13.96 27.30 -11.24
CA LEU A 317 14.67 28.12 -10.27
C LEU A 317 13.99 28.20 -8.88
N ASN A 318 12.69 27.96 -8.84
CA ASN A 318 11.86 27.98 -7.62
C ASN A 318 11.40 26.57 -7.20
N TYR A 319 12.12 25.53 -7.63
CA TYR A 319 11.70 24.15 -7.39
C TYR A 319 11.55 23.84 -5.88
N ALA A 320 12.54 24.21 -5.07
CA ALA A 320 12.50 23.99 -3.62
C ALA A 320 11.36 24.75 -2.95
N GLU A 321 11.21 26.04 -3.29
CA GLU A 321 10.13 26.88 -2.76
C GLU A 321 8.75 26.33 -3.11
N SER A 322 8.57 25.86 -4.35
CA SER A 322 7.33 25.23 -4.79
C SER A 322 7.05 23.92 -4.04
N LEU A 323 8.05 23.05 -3.84
CA LEU A 323 7.87 21.84 -3.03
C LEU A 323 7.40 22.16 -1.61
N ILE A 324 8.02 23.16 -0.97
CA ILE A 324 7.69 23.58 0.39
C ILE A 324 6.27 24.16 0.45
N ASN A 325 6.02 25.26 -0.28
CA ASN A 325 4.82 26.08 -0.11
C ASN A 325 3.59 25.47 -0.82
N ASP A 326 3.76 25.04 -2.07
CA ASP A 326 2.62 24.62 -2.91
C ASP A 326 2.17 23.19 -2.60
N TYR A 327 3.00 22.41 -1.92
CA TYR A 327 2.76 20.98 -1.71
C TYR A 327 2.91 20.53 -0.25
N ILE A 328 4.11 20.63 0.36
CA ILE A 328 4.34 20.09 1.72
C ILE A 328 3.44 20.80 2.73
N GLU A 329 3.48 22.12 2.78
CA GLU A 329 2.68 22.91 3.71
C GLU A 329 1.19 22.87 3.33
N LYS A 330 0.88 23.09 2.04
CA LYS A 330 -0.51 23.10 1.53
C LYS A 330 -1.29 21.83 1.85
N TYR A 331 -0.67 20.66 1.68
CA TYR A 331 -1.30 19.37 1.93
C TYR A 331 -0.94 18.78 3.30
N ASN A 332 -0.28 19.54 4.18
CA ASN A 332 0.18 19.10 5.50
C ASN A 332 0.95 17.76 5.47
N LEU A 333 1.86 17.60 4.51
CA LEU A 333 2.54 16.32 4.25
C LEU A 333 3.54 15.95 5.35
N ILE A 334 3.92 16.89 6.22
CA ILE A 334 4.81 16.66 7.37
C ILE A 334 4.28 15.61 8.34
N ARG A 335 2.97 15.31 8.30
CA ARG A 335 2.35 14.24 9.11
C ARG A 335 2.93 12.85 8.82
N PHE A 336 3.55 12.65 7.65
CA PHE A 336 4.18 11.37 7.29
C PHE A 336 5.63 11.25 7.79
N ASP A 337 6.26 12.34 8.25
CA ASP A 337 7.68 12.35 8.59
C ASP A 337 7.97 11.78 9.98
N ASN A 338 6.95 11.75 10.84
CA ASN A 338 7.02 11.23 12.21
C ASN A 338 6.05 10.05 12.37
N PRO A 339 6.47 8.82 12.01
CA PRO A 339 5.67 7.60 12.18
C PRO A 339 5.37 7.24 13.63
#